data_AF-A0A1W9JFT0-F1
#
_entry.id   AF-A0A1W9JFT0-F1
#
_cell.length_a   1.000
_cell.length_b   1.000
_cell.length_c   1.000
_cell.angle_alpha   90.00
_cell.angle_beta   90.00
_cell.angle_gamma   90.00
#
_symmetry.space_group_name_H-M   'P 1'
#
loop_
_entity.id
_entity.type
_entity.pdbx_description
1 polymer ?
#
loop_
_entity_poly.entity_id
_entity_poly.type
_entity_poly.pdbx_seq_one_letter_code
_entity_poly.pdbx_strand_id
1 'polypeptide(L)' 'MLKHWKIGLKFGLSAFALFLAVLFVYGLYNNFTFWHAFAHAGTQSGIAYMIYYGVFAGPVVILVVAFATMAFKNKEKTA' A
#
# COMPACT_ATOMS: atom_id res chain seq x y z
N MET A 1 -18.71 -10.80 -13.00
CA MET A 1 -18.07 -10.69 -11.66
C MET A 1 -16.55 -10.84 -11.69
N LEU A 2 -16.00 -11.98 -12.14
CA LEU A 2 -14.54 -12.26 -12.09
C LEU A 2 -13.65 -11.19 -12.75
N LYS A 3 -14.04 -10.65 -13.92
CA LYS A 3 -13.28 -9.60 -14.62
C LYS A 3 -13.19 -8.29 -13.82
N HIS A 4 -14.21 -7.94 -13.04
CA HIS A 4 -14.25 -6.68 -12.27
C HIS A 4 -13.35 -6.79 -11.02
N TRP A 5 -13.39 -7.96 -10.36
CA TRP A 5 -12.46 -8.29 -9.28
C TRP A 5 -11.00 -8.31 -9.73
N LYS A 6 -10.69 -8.86 -10.91
CA LYS A 6 -9.33 -8.81 -11.47
C LYS A 6 -8.83 -7.38 -11.69
N ILE A 7 -9.71 -6.47 -12.13
CA ILE A 7 -9.36 -5.06 -12.32
C ILE A 7 -9.13 -4.39 -10.97
N GLY A 8 -10.07 -4.52 -10.03
CA GLY A 8 -9.93 -3.94 -8.69
C GLY A 8 -8.66 -4.42 -7.98
N LEU A 9 -8.37 -5.72 -8.03
CA LEU A 9 -7.17 -6.28 -7.42
C LEU A 9 -5.87 -5.78 -8.07
N LYS A 10 -5.84 -5.59 -9.40
CA LYS A 10 -4.70 -4.99 -10.10
C LYS A 10 -4.43 -3.58 -9.58
N PHE A 11 -5.46 -2.73 -9.52
CA PHE A 11 -5.32 -1.36 -9.01
C PHE A 11 -4.93 -1.35 -7.52
N GLY A 12 -5.49 -2.25 -6.71
CA GLY A 12 -5.11 -2.42 -5.30
C GLY A 12 -3.64 -2.80 -5.13
N LEU A 13 -3.14 -3.76 -5.93
CA LEU A 13 -1.72 -4.14 -5.92
C LEU A 13 -0.81 -3.01 -6.41
N SER A 14 -1.20 -2.27 -7.44
CA SER A 14 -0.45 -1.10 -7.89
C SER A 14 -0.39 0.00 -6.83
N ALA A 15 -1.50 0.27 -6.14
CA ALA A 15 -1.53 1.23 -5.04
C ALA A 15 -0.68 0.76 -3.85
N PHE A 16 -0.67 -0.55 -3.57
CA PHE A 16 0.21 -1.12 -2.56
C PHE A 16 1.69 -0.95 -2.91
N ALA A 17 2.08 -1.20 -4.17
CA ALA A 17 3.45 -0.98 -4.62
C ALA A 17 3.87 0.50 -4.48
N LEU A 18 2.99 1.44 -4.84
CA LEU A 18 3.23 2.87 -4.63
C LEU A 18 3.35 3.23 -3.15
N PHE A 19 2.48 2.68 -2.31
CA PHE A 19 2.53 2.86 -0.86
C PHE A 19 3.87 2.40 -0.27
N LEU A 20 4.35 1.21 -0.67
CA LEU A 20 5.66 0.72 -0.26
C LEU A 20 6.80 1.63 -0.74
N ALA A 21 6.74 2.14 -1.98
CA ALA A 21 7.75 3.06 -2.49
C ALA A 21 7.80 4.36 -1.68
N VAL A 22 6.64 4.92 -1.30
CA VAL A 22 6.57 6.11 -0.45
C VAL A 22 7.14 5.85 0.94
N LEU A 23 6.82 4.70 1.54
CA LEU A 23 7.38 4.29 2.84
C LEU A 23 8.90 4.13 2.79
N PHE A 24 9.42 3.56 1.70
CA PHE A 24 10.86 3.44 1.50
C PHE A 24 11.53 4.80 1.49
N VAL A 25 11.05 5.71 0.63
CA VAL A 25 11.57 7.07 0.52
C VAL A 25 11.44 7.81 1.85
N TYR A 26 10.32 7.65 2.56
CA TYR A 26 10.13 8.24 3.88
C TYR A 26 11.19 7.75 4.88
N GLY A 27 11.46 6.44 4.94
CA GLY A 27 12.48 5.88 5.83
C GLY A 27 13.92 6.24 5.45
N LEU A 28 14.20 6.67 4.21
CA LEU A 28 15.52 7.20 3.86
C LEU A 28 15.90 8.44 4.68
N TYR A 29 14.90 9.22 5.11
CA TYR A 29 15.10 10.49 5.83
C TYR A 29 14.66 10.45 7.30
N ASN A 30 13.99 9.38 7.74
CA ASN A 30 13.43 9.27 9.09
C ASN A 30 13.95 8.02 9.78
N ASN A 31 14.20 8.09 11.10
CA ASN A 31 14.57 6.90 11.88
C ASN A 31 13.34 6.03 12.10
N PHE A 32 13.48 4.73 11.85
CA PHE A 32 12.45 3.76 12.22
C PHE A 32 12.62 3.39 13.69
N THR A 33 11.53 3.53 14.46
CA THR A 33 11.46 3.18 15.89
C THR A 33 10.21 2.33 16.11
N PHE A 34 10.36 1.10 16.60
CA PHE A 34 9.22 0.27 16.97
C PHE A 34 9.56 -0.70 18.10
N TRP A 35 8.96 -0.47 19.27
CA TRP A 35 9.01 -1.28 20.50
C TRP A 35 10.42 -1.72 20.96
N HIS A 36 11.07 -2.63 20.24
CA HIS A 36 12.43 -3.13 20.48
C HIS A 36 13.35 -3.11 19.24
N ALA A 37 12.86 -2.59 18.10
CA ALA A 37 13.57 -2.47 16.84
C ALA A 37 13.84 -1.00 16.54
N PHE A 38 15.07 -0.73 16.12
CA PHE A 38 15.52 0.61 15.73
C PHE A 38 16.38 0.52 14.48
N ALA A 39 16.13 1.39 13.52
CA ALA A 39 16.99 1.56 12.36
C ALA A 39 17.19 3.04 12.08
N HIS A 40 18.45 3.44 11.94
CA HIS A 40 18.81 4.80 11.54
C HIS A 40 18.28 5.11 10.13
N ALA A 41 17.99 6.38 9.89
CA ALA A 41 17.62 6.91 8.59
C ALA A 41 18.58 6.43 7.49
N GLY A 42 18.01 6.07 6.35
CA GLY A 42 18.72 5.44 5.24
C GLY A 42 18.07 4.14 4.83
N THR A 43 18.79 3.31 4.08
CA THR A 43 18.22 2.10 3.45
C THR A 43 17.60 1.14 4.46
N GLN A 44 18.21 0.97 5.63
CA GLN A 44 17.71 0.07 6.68
C GLN A 44 16.36 0.55 7.25
N SER A 45 16.24 1.85 7.54
CA SER A 45 14.97 2.43 7.97
C SER A 45 13.91 2.37 6.86
N GLY A 46 14.27 2.68 5.61
CA GLY A 46 13.37 2.54 4.45
C GLY A 46 12.77 1.13 4.34
N ILE A 47 13.61 0.10 4.44
CA ILE A 47 13.17 -1.30 4.43
C ILE A 47 12.29 -1.61 5.65
N ALA A 48 12.66 -1.14 6.85
CA ALA A 48 11.87 -1.37 8.06
C ALA A 48 10.46 -0.76 7.96
N TYR A 49 10.33 0.49 7.47
CA TYR A 49 9.04 1.12 7.19
C TYR A 49 8.22 0.33 6.16
N MET A 50 8.83 -0.08 5.04
CA MET A 50 8.17 -0.90 4.03
C MET A 50 7.61 -2.21 4.60
N ILE A 51 8.42 -2.95 5.37
CA ILE A 51 8.01 -4.25 5.91
C ILE A 51 6.92 -4.06 6.95
N TYR A 52 7.16 -3.21 7.94
CA TYR A 52 6.22 -3.03 9.05
C TYR A 52 4.86 -2.52 8.56
N TYR A 53 4.85 -1.36 7.91
CA TYR A 53 3.58 -0.78 7.44
C TYR A 53 3.03 -1.53 6.22
N GLY A 54 3.87 -2.18 5.42
CA GLY A 54 3.42 -3.05 4.34
C GLY A 54 2.61 -4.24 4.84
N VAL A 55 3.03 -4.88 5.94
CA VAL A 55 2.30 -6.01 6.52
C VAL A 55 1.01 -5.55 7.20
N PHE A 56 1.07 -4.48 8.02
CA PHE A 56 -0.08 -4.07 8.83
C PHE A 56 -1.10 -3.21 8.07
N ALA A 57 -0.65 -2.28 7.22
CA ALA A 57 -1.53 -1.39 6.45
C ALA A 57 -1.75 -1.87 5.00
N GLY A 58 -0.87 -2.71 4.46
CA GLY A 58 -0.97 -3.18 3.06
C GLY A 58 -2.29 -3.85 2.69
N PRO A 59 -2.81 -4.82 3.49
CA PRO A 59 -4.10 -5.44 3.21
C PRO A 59 -5.23 -4.42 3.13
N VAL A 60 -5.22 -3.41 4.01
CA VAL A 60 -6.21 -2.34 4.03
C VAL A 60 -6.10 -1.48 2.76
N VAL A 61 -4.89 -1.08 2.36
CA VAL A 61 -4.64 -0.31 1.14
C VAL A 61 -5.16 -1.06 -0.10
N ILE A 62 -4.84 -2.36 -0.22
CA ILE A 62 -5.28 -3.19 -1.34
C ILE A 62 -6.81 -3.26 -1.40
N LEU A 63 -7.45 -3.57 -0.27
CA LEU A 63 -8.91 -3.73 -0.21
C LEU A 63 -9.63 -2.42 -0.51
N VAL A 64 -9.24 -1.32 0.14
CA VAL A 64 -9.88 0.00 -0.06
C VAL A 64 -9.82 0.41 -1.53
N VAL A 65 -8.65 0.30 -2.17
CA VAL A 65 -8.49 0.69 -3.57
C VAL A 65 -9.21 -0.28 -4.52
N ALA A 66 -9.21 -1.57 -4.23
CA ALA A 66 -9.94 -2.56 -5.02
C ALA A 66 -11.45 -2.28 -4.99
N PHE A 67 -12.02 -2.05 -3.79
CA PHE A 67 -13.43 -1.73 -3.63
C PHE A 67 -13.79 -0.37 -4.24
N ALA A 68 -12.98 0.66 -4.03
CA ALA A 68 -13.20 1.97 -4.63
C ALA A 68 -13.25 1.87 -6.16
N THR A 69 -12.27 1.18 -6.77
CA THR A 69 -12.20 0.97 -8.23
C THR A 69 -13.43 0.24 -8.75
N MET A 70 -13.91 -0.77 -8.04
CA MET A 70 -15.14 -1.48 -8.41
C MET A 70 -16.39 -0.59 -8.28
N ALA A 71 -16.48 0.23 -7.23
CA ALA A 71 -17.59 1.16 -7.02
C ALA A 71 -17.64 2.24 -8.11
N PHE A 72 -16.51 2.83 -8.49
CA PHE A 72 -16.43 3.82 -9.57
C PHE A 72 -16.86 3.22 -10.92
N LYS A 73 -16.35 2.03 -11.27
CA LYS A 73 -16.76 1.35 -12.52
C LYS A 73 -18.23 0.94 -12.56
N ASN A 74 -18.86 0.72 -11.41
CA ASN A 74 -20.29 0.42 -11.36
C ASN A 74 -21.14 1.67 -11.63
N LYS A 75 -20.69 2.85 -11.16
CA LYS A 75 -21.35 4.13 -11.45
C LYS A 75 -21.27 4.50 -12.93
N GLU A 76 -20.12 4.27 -13.59
CA GLU A 76 -19.98 4.51 -15.04
C GLU A 76 -20.89 3.64 -15.91
N LYS A 77 -21.32 2.48 -15.42
CA LYS A 77 -22.25 1.59 -16.14
C LYS A 77 -23.73 1.94 -15.96
N THR A 78 -24.05 2.74 -14.96
CA THR A 78 -25.43 3.10 -14.58
C THR A 78 -25.79 4.53 -14.95
N ALA A 79 -24.81 5.31 -15.41
CA ALA A 79 -24.99 6.61 -16.07
C ALA A 79 -25.13 6.42 -17.59
#